data_AF-A0A455SM61-F1
#
_entry.id   AF-A0A455SM61-F1
#
_cell.length_a   1.000
_cell.length_b   1.000
_cell.length_c   1.000
_cell.angle_alpha   90.00
_cell.angle_beta   90.00
_cell.angle_gamma   90.00
#
_symmetry.space_group_name_H-M   'P 1'
#
loop_
_entity.id
_entity.type
_entity.pdbx_description
1 polymer ?
#
loop_
_entity_poly.entity_id
_entity_poly.type
_entity_poly.pdbx_seq_one_letter_code
_entity_poly.pdbx_strand_id
1 'polypeptide(L)'
;MSEGELKPAIVLKEAINVGNTEAAVTFSICFKQIPADGAYSLFVPGPDAQNTIQIPLSTLPPTSKQSIVSFQVRYPAQFTTHLELSYWFGTTIPPCCGKIDVTVSATVEKAARFQEHILLERSMPIR
;
A
#
# COMPACT_ATOMS: atom_id res chain seq x y z
N MET A 1 11.12 -20.14 23.34
CA MET A 1 10.25 -18.99 23.63
C MET A 1 9.07 -19.10 22.68
N SER A 2 7.86 -19.17 23.22
CA SER A 2 6.64 -19.27 22.42
C SER A 2 6.54 -18.11 21.44
N GLU A 3 6.42 -18.42 20.15
CA GLU A 3 6.17 -17.49 19.06
C GLU A 3 4.84 -16.78 19.31
N GLY A 4 4.90 -15.69 20.08
CA GLY A 4 3.83 -14.70 20.13
C GLY A 4 3.80 -14.06 18.76
N GLU A 5 2.90 -14.53 17.91
CA GLU A 5 2.60 -13.96 16.60
C GLU A 5 2.47 -12.44 16.77
N LEU A 6 3.41 -11.68 16.21
CA LEU A 6 3.40 -10.23 16.27
C LEU A 6 2.12 -9.77 15.57
N LYS A 7 1.08 -9.45 16.35
CA LYS A 7 -0.17 -8.98 15.78
C LYS A 7 0.01 -7.56 15.25
N PRO A 8 -0.37 -7.29 13.98
CA PRO A 8 -0.32 -5.94 13.46
C PRO A 8 -1.25 -5.03 14.24
N ALA A 9 -0.80 -3.80 14.44
CA ALA A 9 -1.60 -2.76 15.07
C ALA A 9 -2.71 -2.25 14.14
N ILE A 10 -2.42 -2.21 12.85
CA ILE A 10 -3.35 -1.79 11.80
C ILE A 10 -3.31 -2.80 10.67
N VAL A 11 -4.48 -3.19 10.19
CA VAL A 11 -4.65 -4.02 9.00
C VAL A 11 -5.67 -3.34 8.10
N LEU A 12 -5.27 -3.06 6.86
CA LEU A 12 -6.16 -2.63 5.78
C LEU A 12 -6.32 -3.78 4.80
N LYS A 13 -7.57 -4.15 4.53
CA LYS A 13 -7.94 -5.10 3.47
C LYS A 13 -8.97 -4.44 2.56
N GLU A 14 -8.61 -4.19 1.31
CA GLU A 14 -9.48 -3.49 0.36
C GLU A 14 -9.49 -4.20 -0.98
N ALA A 15 -10.69 -4.48 -1.51
CA ALA A 15 -10.85 -5.02 -2.86
C ALA A 15 -10.66 -3.91 -3.90
N ILE A 16 -10.04 -4.25 -5.03
CA ILE A 16 -9.70 -3.32 -6.11
C ILE A 16 -10.12 -3.93 -7.44
N ASN A 17 -10.87 -3.17 -8.22
CA ASN A 17 -11.31 -3.54 -9.56
C ASN A 17 -10.64 -2.63 -10.59
N VAL A 18 -9.92 -3.21 -11.55
CA VAL A 18 -9.08 -2.47 -12.52
C VAL A 18 -9.89 -1.88 -13.69
N GLY A 19 -11.21 -2.09 -13.71
CA GLY A 19 -12.09 -1.59 -14.77
C GLY A 19 -11.98 -2.41 -16.05
N ASN A 20 -12.41 -1.84 -17.18
CA ASN A 20 -12.65 -2.61 -18.42
C ASN A 20 -11.46 -2.67 -19.39
N THR A 21 -10.30 -2.13 -19.01
CA THR A 21 -9.11 -2.07 -19.86
C THR A 21 -7.88 -2.47 -19.06
N GLU A 22 -6.87 -2.99 -19.75
CA GLU A 22 -5.56 -3.18 -19.14
C GLU A 22 -5.01 -1.83 -18.64
N ALA A 23 -4.44 -1.84 -17.43
CA ALA A 23 -3.93 -0.63 -16.80
C ALA A 23 -2.60 -0.88 -16.09
N ALA A 24 -1.74 0.13 -16.09
CA ALA A 24 -0.66 0.24 -15.13
C ALA A 24 -1.28 0.73 -13.82
N VAL A 25 -1.24 -0.08 -12.77
CA VAL A 25 -1.80 0.24 -11.46
C VAL A 25 -0.67 0.60 -10.50
N THR A 26 -0.76 1.78 -9.93
CA THR A 26 0.19 2.32 -8.97
C THR A 26 -0.41 2.28 -7.57
N PHE A 27 0.30 1.61 -6.67
CA PHE A 27 0.00 1.55 -5.24
C PHE A 27 0.96 2.47 -4.52
N SER A 28 0.46 3.54 -3.89
CA SER A 28 1.26 4.48 -3.11
C SER A 28 0.82 4.45 -1.66
N ILE A 29 1.76 4.17 -0.76
CA ILE A 29 1.54 4.17 0.69
C ILE A 29 2.42 5.25 1.28
N CYS A 30 1.78 6.19 1.95
CA CYS A 30 2.41 7.33 2.55
C CYS A 30 2.26 7.28 4.07
N PHE A 31 3.38 7.09 4.75
CA PHE A 31 3.50 7.11 6.20
C PHE A 31 3.85 8.54 6.63
N LYS A 32 2.90 9.25 7.26
CA LYS A 32 3.06 10.65 7.68
C LYS A 32 3.16 10.74 9.18
N GLN A 33 4.22 11.39 9.67
CA GLN A 33 4.50 11.54 11.10
C GLN A 33 4.48 10.19 11.84
N ILE A 34 5.04 9.16 11.19
CA ILE A 34 5.21 7.84 11.78
C ILE A 34 6.71 7.66 11.98
N PRO A 35 7.16 7.33 13.21
CA PRO A 35 8.55 7.02 13.48
C PRO A 35 9.10 5.88 12.60
N ALA A 36 10.36 6.00 12.20
CA ALA A 36 10.99 5.05 11.26
C ALA A 36 11.24 3.65 11.86
N ASP A 37 11.13 3.51 13.18
CA ASP A 37 11.25 2.23 13.89
C ASP A 37 9.98 1.37 13.82
N GLY A 38 8.91 1.87 13.19
CA GLY A 38 7.77 1.05 12.79
C GLY A 38 8.10 0.11 11.64
N ALA A 39 7.29 -0.94 11.49
CA ALA A 39 7.41 -1.91 10.42
C ALA A 39 6.10 -2.08 9.66
N TYR A 40 6.18 -2.48 8.39
CA TYR A 40 5.02 -2.76 7.56
C TYR A 40 5.26 -3.99 6.69
N SER A 41 4.16 -4.60 6.25
CA SER A 41 4.15 -5.58 5.17
C SER A 41 3.03 -5.24 4.20
N LEU A 42 3.23 -5.57 2.93
CA LEU A 42 2.26 -5.32 1.88
C LEU A 42 2.14 -6.56 1.02
N PHE A 43 0.90 -6.98 0.77
CA PHE A 43 0.60 -8.01 -0.21
C PHE A 43 -0.52 -7.54 -1.13
N VAL A 44 -0.28 -7.66 -2.44
CA VAL A 44 -1.26 -7.43 -3.49
C VAL A 44 -1.08 -8.53 -4.53
N PRO A 45 -1.98 -9.54 -4.58
CA PRO A 45 -1.85 -10.63 -5.54
C PRO A 45 -2.11 -10.14 -6.96
N GLY A 46 -1.22 -10.52 -7.86
CA GLY A 46 -1.34 -10.29 -9.29
C GLY A 46 -1.72 -11.54 -10.08
N PRO A 47 -1.89 -11.41 -11.39
CA PRO A 47 -2.10 -12.55 -12.29
C PRO A 47 -0.87 -13.46 -12.40
N ASP A 48 0.33 -12.95 -12.06
CA ASP A 48 1.60 -13.65 -12.09
C ASP A 48 2.57 -13.04 -11.06
N ALA A 49 3.77 -13.63 -10.93
CA ALA A 49 4.78 -13.19 -9.97
C ALA A 49 5.37 -11.80 -10.28
N GLN A 50 5.43 -11.38 -11.54
CA GLN A 50 5.95 -10.05 -11.93
C GLN A 50 4.96 -8.94 -11.60
N ASN A 51 3.66 -9.26 -11.64
CA ASN A 51 2.57 -8.34 -11.34
C ASN A 51 2.01 -8.52 -9.92
N THR A 52 2.68 -9.28 -9.06
CA THR A 52 2.35 -9.42 -7.64
C THR A 52 3.25 -8.51 -6.81
N ILE A 53 2.66 -7.75 -5.88
CA ILE A 53 3.43 -6.99 -4.90
C ILE A 53 3.50 -7.82 -3.62
N GLN A 54 4.71 -8.18 -3.21
CA GLN A 54 4.95 -8.87 -1.95
C GLN A 54 6.12 -8.21 -1.23
N ILE A 55 5.80 -7.40 -0.22
CA ILE A 55 6.76 -6.80 0.68
C ILE A 55 6.66 -7.57 2.00
N PRO A 56 7.68 -8.39 2.33
CA PRO A 56 7.75 -9.02 3.65
C PRO A 56 7.87 -7.93 4.73
N LEU A 57 7.74 -8.33 5.99
CA LEU A 57 7.89 -7.40 7.11
C LEU A 57 9.20 -6.60 6.99
N SER A 58 9.08 -5.29 6.80
CA SER A 58 10.17 -4.38 6.53
C SER A 58 10.03 -3.09 7.34
N THR A 59 11.16 -2.51 7.73
CA THR A 59 11.18 -1.22 8.43
C THR A 59 10.80 -0.08 7.51
N LEU A 60 10.28 1.00 8.09
CA LEU A 60 10.01 2.22 7.33
C LEU A 60 11.32 2.89 6.87
N PRO A 61 11.32 3.58 5.71
CA PRO A 61 12.45 4.39 5.29
C PRO A 61 12.82 5.45 6.35
N PRO A 62 14.11 5.69 6.61
CA PRO A 62 14.55 6.68 7.60
C PRO A 62 14.28 8.09 7.07
N THR A 63 13.16 8.69 7.46
CA THR A 63 12.80 10.06 7.08
C THR A 63 12.21 10.79 8.27
N SER A 64 12.42 12.11 8.33
CA SER A 64 12.07 12.91 9.52
C SER A 64 10.60 13.31 9.61
N LYS A 65 9.80 13.14 8.54
CA LYS A 65 8.38 13.61 8.52
C LYS A 65 7.44 12.76 7.67
N GLN A 66 7.92 12.18 6.58
CA GLN A 66 7.09 11.46 5.62
C GLN A 66 7.91 10.44 4.85
N SER A 67 7.44 9.19 4.82
CA SER A 67 7.95 8.13 3.93
C SER A 67 6.88 7.75 2.93
N ILE A 68 7.26 7.66 1.65
CA ILE A 68 6.39 7.16 0.59
C ILE A 68 7.04 5.92 0.00
N VAL A 69 6.26 4.86 -0.14
CA VAL A 69 6.62 3.70 -0.95
C VAL A 69 5.59 3.54 -2.04
N SER A 70 6.07 3.36 -3.27
CA SER A 70 5.22 3.25 -4.46
C SER A 70 5.63 2.05 -5.29
N PHE A 71 4.64 1.28 -5.74
CA PHE A 71 4.82 0.11 -6.57
C PHE A 71 3.91 0.22 -7.78
N GLN A 72 4.42 -0.15 -8.95
CA GLN A 72 3.64 -0.17 -10.17
C GLN A 72 3.62 -1.60 -10.71
N VAL A 73 2.42 -2.09 -11.02
CA VAL A 73 2.17 -3.39 -11.64
C VAL A 73 1.23 -3.21 -12.81
N ARG A 74 1.12 -4.22 -13.68
CA ARG A 74 0.22 -4.19 -14.82
C ARG A 74 -0.84 -5.26 -14.65
N TYR A 75 -2.10 -4.85 -14.74
CA TYR A 75 -3.22 -5.76 -14.58
C TYR A 75 -4.07 -5.81 -15.85
N PRO A 76 -4.56 -7.01 -16.22
CA PRO A 76 -5.44 -7.16 -17.37
C PRO A 76 -6.79 -6.50 -17.11
N ALA A 77 -7.55 -6.29 -18.19
CA ALA A 77 -8.92 -5.82 -18.09
C ALA A 77 -9.77 -6.73 -17.18
N GLN A 78 -10.68 -6.13 -16.41
CA GLN A 78 -11.61 -6.81 -15.50
C GLN A 78 -10.93 -7.62 -14.40
N PHE A 79 -9.64 -7.41 -14.15
CA PHE A 79 -8.95 -8.05 -13.04
C PHE A 79 -9.45 -7.48 -11.70
N THR A 80 -9.77 -8.39 -10.78
CA THR A 80 -10.08 -8.08 -9.39
C THR A 80 -8.92 -8.56 -8.53
N THR A 81 -8.41 -7.65 -7.70
CA THR A 81 -7.37 -7.95 -6.71
C THR A 81 -7.79 -7.37 -5.36
N HIS A 82 -6.93 -7.52 -4.35
CA HIS A 82 -7.09 -6.87 -3.06
C HIS A 82 -5.74 -6.40 -2.54
N LEU A 83 -5.76 -5.34 -1.74
CA LEU A 83 -4.59 -4.87 -1.00
C LEU A 83 -4.70 -5.34 0.44
N GLU A 84 -3.64 -5.98 0.95
CA GLU A 84 -3.43 -6.23 2.37
C GLU A 84 -2.20 -5.46 2.86
N LEU A 85 -2.45 -4.40 3.64
CA LEU A 85 -1.39 -3.63 4.31
C LEU A 85 -1.49 -3.88 5.82
N SER A 86 -0.39 -4.31 6.41
CA SER A 86 -0.25 -4.46 7.85
C SER A 86 0.84 -3.54 8.38
N TYR A 87 0.61 -2.94 9.53
CA TYR A 87 1.56 -2.04 10.20
C TYR A 87 1.73 -2.43 11.67
N TRP A 88 2.97 -2.36 12.15
CA TRP A 88 3.37 -2.57 13.54
C TRP A 88 4.06 -1.33 14.06
N PHE A 89 3.66 -0.91 15.26
CA PHE A 89 4.34 0.18 15.96
C PHE A 89 5.79 -0.18 16.27
N GLY A 90 6.65 0.82 16.14
CA GLY A 90 7.97 0.80 16.75
C GLY A 90 7.92 1.09 18.24
N THR A 91 9.08 1.26 18.84
CA THR A 91 9.22 1.67 20.24
C THR A 91 8.88 3.15 20.47
N THR A 92 9.02 3.96 19.42
CA THR A 92 8.78 5.40 19.48
C THR A 92 7.29 5.69 19.29
N ILE A 93 6.71 6.42 20.24
CA ILE A 93 5.30 6.82 20.19
C ILE A 93 5.09 7.80 19.02
N PRO A 94 4.15 7.52 18.10
CA PRO A 94 3.83 8.46 17.04
C PRO A 94 3.23 9.77 17.58
N PRO A 95 3.56 10.93 16.98
CA PRO A 95 2.84 12.19 17.22
C PRO A 95 1.33 12.04 17.04
N CYS A 96 0.54 12.90 17.70
CA CYS A 96 -0.94 12.82 17.74
C CYS A 96 -1.66 12.92 16.39
N CYS A 97 -0.94 13.22 15.30
CA CYS A 97 -1.45 13.26 13.93
C CYS A 97 -0.73 12.28 12.97
N GLY A 98 -0.10 11.23 13.50
CA GLY A 98 0.42 10.11 12.72
C GLY A 98 -0.68 9.44 11.89
N LYS A 99 -0.41 9.18 10.61
CA LYS A 99 -1.36 8.48 9.73
C LYS A 99 -0.70 7.78 8.55
N ILE A 100 -1.40 6.78 8.04
CA ILE A 100 -1.06 6.09 6.79
C ILE A 100 -2.11 6.46 5.74
N ASP A 101 -1.68 7.14 4.68
CA ASP A 101 -2.51 7.39 3.51
C ASP A 101 -2.17 6.33 2.44
N VAL A 102 -3.18 5.64 1.93
CA VAL A 102 -3.06 4.66 0.83
C VAL A 102 -3.85 5.19 -0.36
N THR A 103 -3.17 5.30 -1.50
CA THR A 103 -3.76 5.67 -2.78
C THR A 103 -3.45 4.60 -3.79
N VAL A 104 -4.49 4.12 -4.49
CA VAL A 104 -4.35 3.23 -5.65
C VAL A 104 -4.92 3.94 -6.85
N SER A 105 -4.09 4.14 -7.88
CA SER A 105 -4.50 4.71 -9.15
C SER A 105 -4.20 3.75 -10.30
N ALA A 106 -4.99 3.84 -11.36
CA ALA A 106 -4.80 3.12 -12.59
C ALA A 106 -4.61 4.10 -13.74
N THR A 107 -3.52 3.93 -14.48
CA THR A 107 -3.23 4.69 -15.69
C THR A 107 -3.50 3.80 -16.90
N VAL A 108 -4.44 4.24 -17.73
CA VAL A 108 -4.84 3.58 -18.97
C VAL A 108 -4.33 4.39 -20.15
N GLU A 109 -3.75 3.72 -21.14
CA GLU A 109 -3.43 4.34 -22.42
C GLU A 109 -4.63 4.22 -23.37
N LYS A 110 -5.18 5.37 -23.79
CA LYS A 110 -6.28 5.43 -24.76
C LYS A 110 -5.96 6.45 -25.84
N ALA A 111 -5.87 6.00 -27.09
CA ALA A 111 -5.71 6.86 -28.27
C ALA A 111 -4.59 7.92 -28.10
N ALA A 112 -3.37 7.48 -27.73
CA ALA A 112 -2.19 8.32 -27.48
C ALA A 112 -2.30 9.33 -26.32
N ARG A 113 -3.24 9.11 -25.38
CA ARG A 113 -3.35 9.87 -24.13
C ARG A 113 -3.37 8.92 -22.94
N PHE A 114 -2.74 9.35 -21.85
CA PHE A 114 -2.80 8.66 -20.57
C PHE A 114 -3.96 9.24 -19.75
N GLN A 115 -4.82 8.37 -19.24
CA GLN A 115 -5.88 8.73 -18.30
C GLN A 115 -5.60 8.04 -16.97
N GLU A 116 -5.41 8.83 -15.91
CA GLU A 116 -5.29 8.31 -14.54
C GLU A 116 -6.65 8.31 -13.85
N HIS A 117 -6.97 7.19 -13.21
CA HIS A 117 -8.19 6.98 -12.45
C HIS A 117 -7.84 6.54 -11.04
N ILE A 118 -8.36 7.25 -10.03
CA ILE A 118 -8.24 6.81 -8.64
C ILE A 118 -9.20 5.65 -8.43
N LEU A 119 -8.66 4.50 -8.05
CA LEU A 119 -9.42 3.29 -7.72
C LEU A 119 -9.73 3.21 -6.22
N LEU A 120 -8.83 3.71 -5.37
CA LEU A 120 -8.95 3.68 -3.93
C LEU A 120 -8.19 4.84 -3.30
N GLU A 121 -8.84 5.49 -2.33
CA GLU A 121 -8.18 6.36 -1.36
C GLU A 121 -8.62 5.96 0.05
N ARG A 122 -7.63 5.73 0.92
CA ARG A 122 -7.84 5.42 2.35
C ARG A 122 -6.87 6.20 3.19
N SER A 123 -7.34 6.66 4.35
CA SER A 123 -6.52 7.31 5.36
C SER A 123 -6.78 6.65 6.71
N MET A 124 -5.72 6.13 7.32
CA MET A 124 -5.78 5.43 8.60
C MET A 124 -5.03 6.25 9.64
N PRO A 125 -5.74 6.85 10.62
CA PRO A 125 -5.07 7.51 11.73
C PRO A 125 -4.35 6.46 12.58
N ILE A 126 -3.14 6.79 13.02
CA ILE A 126 -2.40 6.02 14.00
C ILE A 126 -2.56 6.73 15.34
N ARG A 127 -3.09 6.02 16.34
CA ARG A 127 -3.27 6.50 17.71
C ARG A 127 -2.75 5.48 18.70
#